data_AF-N9NJ80-F1
#
_entry.id   AF-N9NJ80-F1
#
_cell.length_a   1.000
_cell.length_b   1.000
_cell.length_c   1.000
_cell.angle_alpha   90.00
_cell.angle_beta   90.00
_cell.angle_gamma   90.00
#
_symmetry.space_group_name_H-M   'P 1'
#
loop_
_entity.id
_entity.type
_entity.pdbx_description
1 polymer ?
#
loop_
_entity_poly.entity_id
_entity_poly.type
_entity_poly.pdbx_seq_one_letter_code
_entity_poly.pdbx_strand_id
1 'polypeptide(L)'
;MNAQKINVTNVLQGTTEQVVDQIFKVFIGQIHDRMQKDDPAQALDFAFLVAGNGIAGLLNQVADHRVDDMAKLLHEMVDEATENLKAMKMKKS
;
A
#
# COMPACT_ATOMS: atom_id res chain seq x y z
N MET A 1 22.49 18.30 3.76
CA MET A 1 21.03 18.46 3.63
C MET A 1 20.44 18.47 5.03
N ASN A 2 19.82 19.56 5.46
CA ASN A 2 19.15 19.62 6.77
C ASN A 2 17.82 18.87 6.66
N ALA A 3 17.73 17.70 7.28
CA ALA A 3 16.46 17.00 7.43
C ALA A 3 15.54 17.84 8.33
N GLN A 4 14.52 18.47 7.75
CA GLN A 4 13.45 19.09 8.51
C GLN A 4 12.75 17.97 9.30
N LYS A 5 12.81 18.03 10.63
CA LYS A 5 11.96 17.21 11.48
C LYS A 5 10.52 17.66 11.24
N ILE A 6 9.78 16.85 10.48
CA ILE A 6 8.33 16.99 10.39
C ILE A 6 7.77 16.44 11.71
N ASN A 7 7.39 17.33 12.62
CA ASN A 7 6.63 16.92 13.80
C ASN A 7 5.21 16.57 13.34
N VAL A 8 4.92 15.28 13.20
CA VAL A 8 3.57 14.80 12.87
C VAL A 8 2.74 14.83 14.17
N THR A 9 2.14 15.98 14.47
CA THR A 9 1.12 16.13 15.55
C THR A 9 -0.29 15.82 15.06
N ASN A 10 -0.46 14.77 14.26
CA ASN A 10 -1.79 14.29 13.87
C ASN A 10 -2.02 12.96 14.57
N VAL A 11 -2.82 12.99 15.64
CA VAL A 11 -3.42 11.77 16.17
C VAL A 11 -4.30 11.23 15.05
N LEU A 12 -3.92 10.09 14.47
CA LEU A 12 -4.73 9.39 13.49
C LEU A 12 -6.00 8.92 14.20
N GLN A 13 -7.17 9.40 13.76
CA GLN A 13 -8.46 9.10 14.38
C GLN A 13 -9.36 8.35 13.40
N GLY A 14 -10.18 7.44 13.91
CA GLY A 14 -11.16 6.69 13.12
C GLY A 14 -10.97 5.17 13.20
N THR A 15 -11.67 4.45 12.32
CA THR A 15 -11.48 3.01 12.12
C THR A 15 -10.12 2.72 11.49
N THR A 16 -9.69 1.46 11.52
CA THR A 16 -8.45 1.03 10.87
C THR A 16 -8.40 1.46 9.40
N GLU A 17 -9.49 1.30 8.64
CA GLU A 17 -9.53 1.73 7.24
C GLU A 17 -9.35 3.25 7.11
N GLN A 18 -10.01 4.03 7.97
CA GLN A 18 -9.92 5.49 7.95
C GLN A 18 -8.51 5.98 8.28
N VAL A 19 -7.80 5.28 9.16
CA VAL A 19 -6.41 5.58 9.52
C VAL A 19 -5.47 5.22 8.36
N VAL A 20 -5.67 4.07 7.71
CA VAL A 20 -4.88 3.66 6.54
C VAL A 20 -5.07 4.66 5.39
N ASP A 21 -6.30 5.09 5.13
CA ASP A 21 -6.62 6.11 4.12
C ASP A 21 -5.93 7.45 4.39
N GLN A 22 -5.87 7.86 5.67
CA GLN A 22 -5.16 9.08 6.07
C GLN A 22 -3.66 8.98 5.78
N ILE A 23 -3.03 7.86 6.13
CA ILE A 23 -1.61 7.60 5.85
C ILE A 23 -1.37 7.58 4.33
N PHE A 24 -2.15 6.81 3.58
CA PHE A 24 -2.01 6.70 2.13
C PHE A 24 -2.18 8.06 1.44
N LYS A 25 -3.21 8.84 1.79
CA LYS A 25 -3.43 10.16 1.19
C LYS A 25 -2.29 11.14 1.45
N VAL A 26 -1.76 11.16 2.68
CA VAL A 26 -0.70 12.11 3.07
C VAL A 26 0.61 11.77 2.37
N PHE A 27 0.99 10.49 2.30
CA PHE A 27 2.31 10.09 1.82
C PHE A 27 2.35 9.73 0.33
N ILE A 28 1.27 9.19 -0.22
CA ILE A 28 1.24 8.54 -1.54
C ILE A 28 0.26 9.25 -2.47
N GLY A 29 -0.90 9.67 -1.94
CA GLY A 29 -2.03 10.20 -2.73
C GLY A 29 -1.66 11.34 -3.67
N GLN A 30 -0.92 12.35 -3.21
CA GLN A 30 -0.58 13.51 -4.06
C GLN A 30 0.29 13.14 -5.27
N ILE A 31 1.23 12.21 -5.09
CA ILE A 31 2.13 11.76 -6.17
C ILE A 31 1.35 10.85 -7.11
N HIS A 32 0.60 9.89 -6.55
CA HIS A 32 -0.24 8.99 -7.32
C HIS A 32 -1.27 9.75 -8.18
N ASP A 33 -2.02 10.69 -7.60
CA ASP A 33 -3.06 11.46 -8.30
C ASP A 33 -2.48 12.32 -9.41
N ARG A 34 -1.24 12.81 -9.24
CA ARG A 34 -0.54 13.56 -10.28
C ARG A 34 -0.10 12.63 -11.42
N MET A 35 0.53 11.50 -11.08
CA MET A 35 0.93 10.50 -12.07
C MET A 35 -0.28 9.96 -12.82
N GLN A 36 -1.41 9.72 -12.15
CA GLN A 36 -2.60 9.15 -12.77
C GLN A 36 -3.21 10.06 -13.85
N LYS A 37 -3.03 11.38 -13.76
CA LYS A 37 -3.48 12.33 -14.78
C LYS A 37 -2.62 12.29 -16.04
N ASP A 38 -1.32 12.09 -15.87
CA ASP A 38 -0.34 12.17 -16.94
C ASP A 38 -0.08 10.78 -17.58
N ASP A 39 0.06 9.75 -16.75
CA ASP A 39 0.27 8.35 -17.12
C ASP A 39 -0.38 7.39 -16.09
N PRO A 40 -1.62 6.92 -16.36
CA PRO A 40 -2.34 6.00 -15.48
C PRO A 40 -1.63 4.66 -15.24
N ALA A 41 -0.84 4.17 -16.20
CA ALA A 41 -0.14 2.90 -16.05
C ALA A 41 1.03 3.05 -15.07
N GLN A 42 1.78 4.15 -15.20
CA GLN A 42 2.88 4.45 -14.29
C GLN A 42 2.39 4.74 -12.85
N ALA A 43 1.22 5.35 -12.70
CA ALA A 43 0.60 5.55 -11.39
C ALA A 43 0.26 4.23 -10.69
N LEU A 44 -0.22 3.24 -11.47
CA LEU A 44 -0.49 1.90 -10.97
C LEU A 44 0.80 1.20 -10.53
N ASP A 45 1.85 1.26 -11.34
CA ASP A 45 3.17 0.69 -11.00
C ASP A 45 3.74 1.31 -9.72
N PHE A 46 3.58 2.63 -9.56
CA PHE A 46 3.97 3.35 -8.34
C PHE A 46 3.20 2.84 -7.11
N ALA A 47 1.88 2.65 -7.21
CA ALA A 47 1.08 2.13 -6.10
C ALA A 47 1.53 0.71 -5.69
N PHE A 48 1.81 -0.17 -6.65
CA PHE A 48 2.34 -1.51 -6.37
C PHE A 48 3.70 -1.47 -5.70
N LEU A 49 4.61 -0.60 -6.16
CA LEU A 49 5.94 -0.46 -5.57
C LEU A 49 5.85 -0.02 -4.10
N VAL A 50 5.00 0.96 -3.80
CA VAL A 50 4.85 1.44 -2.42
C VAL A 50 4.24 0.37 -1.52
N ALA A 51 3.21 -0.35 -1.99
CA ALA A 51 2.62 -1.46 -1.27
C ALA A 51 3.64 -2.58 -0.98
N GLY A 52 4.42 -2.98 -2.00
CA GLY A 52 5.45 -4.00 -1.86
C GLY A 52 6.55 -3.61 -0.86
N ASN A 53 6.99 -2.35 -0.89
CA ASN A 53 7.97 -1.85 0.08
C ASN A 53 7.43 -1.79 1.51
N GLY A 54 6.15 -1.40 1.68
CA GLY A 54 5.49 -1.40 2.98
C GLY A 54 5.41 -2.81 3.57
N ILE A 55 5.01 -3.77 2.76
CA ILE A 55 5.01 -5.20 3.11
C ILE A 55 6.41 -5.67 3.51
N ALA A 56 7.43 -5.42 2.68
CA ALA A 56 8.80 -5.85 2.97
C ALA A 56 9.34 -5.23 4.27
N GLY A 57 9.03 -3.96 4.53
CA GLY A 57 9.36 -3.30 5.78
C GLY A 57 8.71 -3.97 6.99
N LEU A 58 7.44 -4.37 6.86
CA LEU A 58 6.71 -5.12 7.88
C LEU A 58 7.38 -6.48 8.15
N LEU A 59 7.68 -7.23 7.09
CA LEU A 59 8.30 -8.56 7.17
C LEU A 59 9.70 -8.53 7.79
N ASN A 60 10.50 -7.49 7.51
CA ASN A 60 11.82 -7.32 8.11
C ASN A 60 11.78 -7.08 9.63
N GLN A 61 10.62 -6.75 10.20
CA GLN A 61 10.43 -6.55 11.64
C GLN A 61 9.63 -7.68 12.30
N VAL A 62 9.28 -8.72 11.56
CA VAL A 62 8.54 -9.87 12.07
C VAL A 62 9.43 -10.68 13.01
N ALA A 63 8.94 -10.93 14.22
CA ALA A 63 9.60 -11.85 15.13
C ALA A 63 9.52 -13.29 14.58
N ASP A 64 10.58 -14.08 14.76
CA ASP A 64 10.72 -15.43 14.17
C ASP A 64 9.46 -16.33 14.32
N HIS A 65 8.81 -16.28 15.48
CA HIS A 65 7.61 -17.08 15.77
C HIS A 65 6.33 -16.65 15.01
N ARG A 66 6.38 -15.57 14.23
CA ARG A 66 5.25 -15.01 13.45
C ARG A 66 5.50 -15.07 11.94
N VAL A 67 6.62 -15.63 11.50
CA VAL A 67 7.01 -15.70 10.08
C VAL A 67 5.99 -16.49 9.27
N ASP A 68 5.53 -17.64 9.77
CA ASP A 68 4.55 -18.48 9.07
C ASP A 68 3.18 -17.80 8.94
N ASP A 69 2.73 -17.11 9.99
CA ASP A 69 1.49 -16.33 9.96
C ASP A 69 1.55 -15.23 8.90
N MET A 70 2.68 -14.54 8.80
CA MET A 70 2.84 -13.47 7.82
C MET A 70 2.97 -14.01 6.40
N ALA A 71 3.67 -15.13 6.20
CA ALA A 71 3.72 -15.81 4.91
C ALA A 71 2.31 -16.17 4.42
N LYS A 72 1.47 -16.71 5.31
CA LYS A 72 0.06 -17.01 4.99
C LYS A 72 -0.71 -15.76 4.58
N LEU A 73 -0.58 -14.68 5.34
CA LEU A 73 -1.31 -13.43 5.08
C LEU A 73 -0.89 -12.80 3.74
N LEU A 74 0.39 -12.91 3.34
CA LEU A 74 0.85 -12.49 2.03
C LEU A 74 0.26 -13.31 0.89
N HIS A 75 0.20 -14.64 1.06
CA HIS A 75 -0.40 -15.51 0.07
C HIS A 75 -1.87 -15.17 -0.15
N GLU A 76 -2.62 -14.98 0.95
CA GLU A 76 -4.03 -14.56 0.89
C GLU A 76 -4.20 -13.21 0.16
N MET A 77 -3.34 -12.23 0.44
CA MET A 77 -3.37 -10.93 -0.26
C MET A 77 -3.08 -11.04 -1.77
N VAL A 78 -2.10 -11.87 -2.16
CA VAL A 78 -1.74 -12.08 -3.57
C VAL A 78 -2.84 -12.83 -4.32
N ASP A 79 -3.44 -13.83 -3.68
CA ASP A 79 -4.55 -14.60 -4.25
C ASP A 79 -5.77 -13.69 -4.47
N GLU A 80 -6.16 -12.91 -3.47
CA GLU A 80 -7.27 -11.95 -3.59
C GLU A 80 -7.02 -10.91 -4.70
N ALA A 81 -5.80 -10.35 -4.76
CA ALA A 81 -5.43 -9.41 -5.82
C ALA A 81 -5.51 -10.06 -7.22
N THR A 82 -5.07 -11.32 -7.33
CA THR A 82 -5.09 -12.08 -8.58
C THR A 82 -6.51 -12.40 -9.04
N GLU A 83 -7.40 -12.77 -8.11
CA GLU A 83 -8.82 -13.00 -8.40
C GLU A 83 -9.52 -11.73 -8.86
N ASN A 84 -9.28 -10.61 -8.18
CA ASN A 84 -9.81 -9.30 -8.57
C ASN A 84 -9.36 -8.88 -9.97
N LEU A 85 -8.07 -9.08 -10.31
CA LEU A 85 -7.56 -8.82 -11.66
C LEU A 85 -8.20 -9.70 -12.74
N LYS A 86 -8.42 -11.00 -12.45
CA LYS A 86 -9.13 -11.90 -13.36
C LYS A 86 -10.57 -11.45 -13.59
N ALA A 87 -11.30 -11.10 -12.53
CA ALA A 87 -12.68 -10.62 -12.61
C ALA A 87 -12.80 -9.32 -13.42
N MET A 88 -11.84 -8.40 -13.26
CA MET A 88 -11.80 -7.16 -14.05
C MET A 88 -11.55 -7.40 -15.54
N LYS A 89 -10.72 -8.38 -15.90
CA LYS A 89 -10.48 -8.75 -17.30
C LYS A 89 -11.71 -9.40 -17.95
N MET A 90 -12.45 -10.22 -17.21
CA MET A 90 -13.68 -10.86 -17.71
C MET A 90 -14.83 -9.87 -17.92
N LYS A 91 -14.94 -8.81 -17.11
CA LYS A 91 -15.96 -7.75 -17.29
C LYS A 91 -15.71 -6.81 -18.49
N LYS A 92 -14.51 -6.82 -19.07
CA LYS A 92 -14.14 -6.01 -20.24
C LYS A 92 -14.24 -6.77 -21.57
N SER A 93 -14.52 -8.08 -21.54
CA SER A 93 -14.74 -8.93 -22.71
C SER A 93 -16.24 -9.17 -22.94
#